data_AF-B5TYL8-F1
#
_entry.id   AF-B5TYL8-F1
#
_cell.length_a   1.000
_cell.length_b   1.000
_cell.length_c   1.000
_cell.angle_alpha   90.00
_cell.angle_beta   90.00
_cell.angle_gamma   90.00
#
_symmetry.space_group_name_H-M   'P 1'
#
loop_
_entity.id
_entity.type
_entity.pdbx_description
1 polymer ?
#
loop_
_entity_poly.entity_id
_entity_poly.type
_entity_poly.pdbx_seq_one_letter_code
_entity_poly.pdbx_strand_id
1 'polypeptide(L)'
;PNVEVVVGCPAPFLTLAKSLLPATINVSAQNAYKVQKGAFTGEISPAMLKDIGINWVILGHSERRAIFGETDQLIAEKVAHALAEGLKVIACIGETLQEREAGQTEAVCFRQTKAIADAIKDWSN
;
A
#
# COMPACT_ATOMS: atom_id res chain seq x y z
N PRO A 1 -21.57 -13.20 0.55
CA PRO A 1 -21.30 -12.57 1.86
C PRO A 1 -21.05 -11.08 1.65
N ASN A 2 -21.46 -10.21 2.58
CA ASN A 2 -21.37 -8.75 2.43
C ASN A 2 -20.11 -8.14 3.09
N VAL A 3 -19.07 -8.95 3.30
CA VAL A 3 -17.84 -8.57 3.98
C VAL A 3 -16.65 -9.03 3.13
N GLU A 4 -15.69 -8.14 2.88
CA GLU A 4 -14.39 -8.45 2.29
C GLU A 4 -13.33 -8.47 3.41
N VAL A 5 -12.57 -9.56 3.51
CA VAL A 5 -11.53 -9.73 4.53
C VAL A 5 -10.17 -9.80 3.84
N VAL A 6 -9.20 -9.03 4.35
CA VAL A 6 -7.83 -8.96 3.82
C VAL A 6 -6.83 -9.07 4.98
N VAL A 7 -5.84 -9.94 4.87
CA VAL A 7 -4.78 -10.14 5.87
C VAL A 7 -3.45 -9.62 5.33
N GLY A 8 -2.89 -8.59 5.98
CA GLY A 8 -1.55 -8.09 5.70
C GLY A 8 -0.48 -9.06 6.22
N CYS A 9 0.37 -9.57 5.34
CA CYS A 9 1.34 -10.62 5.65
C CYS A 9 2.77 -10.22 5.24
N PRO A 10 3.80 -10.51 6.05
CA PRO A 10 5.19 -10.30 5.65
C PRO A 10 5.54 -11.06 4.36
N ALA A 11 6.32 -10.43 3.49
CA ALA A 11 6.61 -10.94 2.15
C ALA A 11 7.08 -12.42 2.08
N PRO A 12 7.97 -12.91 2.98
CA PRO A 12 8.40 -14.31 2.96
C PRO A 12 7.28 -15.34 3.18
N PHE A 13 6.14 -14.92 3.73
CA PHE A 13 5.03 -15.81 4.09
C PHE A 13 3.80 -15.64 3.21
N LEU A 14 3.84 -14.80 2.16
CA LEU A 14 2.66 -14.50 1.33
C LEU A 14 2.04 -15.74 0.68
N THR A 15 2.87 -16.59 0.05
CA THR A 15 2.41 -17.81 -0.62
C THR A 15 1.90 -18.85 0.37
N LEU A 16 2.60 -18.99 1.51
CA LEU A 16 2.16 -19.86 2.60
C LEU A 16 0.82 -19.40 3.17
N ALA A 17 0.67 -18.13 3.54
CA ALA A 17 -0.58 -17.57 4.05
C ALA A 17 -1.73 -17.78 3.06
N LYS A 18 -1.51 -17.50 1.77
CA LYS A 18 -2.51 -17.74 0.71
C LYS A 18 -2.92 -19.21 0.61
N SER A 19 -1.99 -20.14 0.80
CA SER A 19 -2.27 -21.58 0.74
C SER A 19 -3.06 -22.12 1.94
N LEU A 20 -2.92 -21.47 3.11
CA LEU A 20 -3.55 -21.90 4.36
C LEU A 20 -4.91 -21.24 4.60
N LEU A 21 -5.12 -20.03 4.08
CA LEU A 21 -6.36 -19.28 4.29
C LEU A 21 -7.46 -19.72 3.33
N PRO A 22 -8.74 -19.70 3.76
CA PRO A 22 -9.87 -19.93 2.86
C PRO A 22 -9.89 -18.92 1.71
N ALA A 23 -10.37 -19.32 0.54
CA ALA A 23 -10.47 -18.45 -0.64
C ALA A 23 -11.33 -17.18 -0.43
N THR A 24 -12.15 -17.13 0.63
CA THR A 24 -12.92 -15.96 1.04
C THR A 24 -12.09 -14.89 1.77
N ILE A 25 -10.85 -15.19 2.13
CA ILE A 25 -9.91 -14.27 2.79
C ILE A 25 -8.79 -13.94 1.82
N ASN A 26 -8.64 -12.66 1.51
CA ASN A 26 -7.54 -12.18 0.69
C ASN A 26 -6.26 -12.01 1.51
N VAL A 27 -5.11 -12.09 0.84
CA VAL A 27 -3.80 -11.77 1.44
C VAL A 27 -3.25 -10.51 0.78
N SER A 28 -2.67 -9.63 1.58
CA SER A 28 -2.03 -8.39 1.14
C SER A 28 -0.54 -8.40 1.46
N ALA A 29 0.28 -7.94 0.52
CA ALA A 29 1.63 -7.52 0.84
C ALA A 29 1.62 -6.25 1.71
N GLN A 30 2.69 -6.04 2.47
CA GLN A 30 2.83 -4.91 3.39
C GLN A 30 3.54 -3.69 2.76
N ASN A 31 4.13 -3.85 1.58
CA ASN A 31 4.73 -2.79 0.77
C ASN A 31 4.98 -3.31 -0.67
N ALA A 32 5.11 -2.39 -1.62
CA ALA A 32 5.64 -2.66 -2.95
C ALA A 32 6.40 -1.42 -3.48
N TYR A 33 7.23 -1.61 -4.50
CA TYR A 33 8.08 -0.55 -5.03
C TYR A 33 7.43 0.23 -6.19
N LYS A 34 7.94 1.44 -6.41
CA LYS A 34 7.33 2.44 -7.31
C LYS A 34 7.61 2.25 -8.80
N VAL A 35 8.50 1.34 -9.18
CA VAL A 35 8.85 1.08 -10.58
C VAL A 35 8.81 -0.41 -10.91
N GLN A 36 8.56 -0.72 -12.17
CA GLN A 36 8.25 -2.06 -12.65
C GLN A 36 9.39 -3.07 -12.41
N LYS A 37 10.63 -2.66 -12.72
CA LYS A 37 11.84 -3.50 -12.63
C LYS A 37 13.11 -2.64 -12.60
N GLY A 38 14.21 -3.21 -12.10
CA GLY A 38 15.53 -2.59 -12.14
C GLY A 38 16.42 -3.08 -11.00
N ALA A 39 17.53 -2.39 -10.79
CA ALA A 39 18.51 -2.69 -9.75
C ALA A 39 18.03 -2.20 -8.36
N PHE A 40 16.95 -2.79 -7.85
CA PHE A 40 16.33 -2.45 -6.56
C PHE A 40 16.42 -3.64 -5.60
N THR A 41 17.64 -3.98 -5.20
CA THR A 41 17.91 -5.11 -4.30
C THR A 41 17.07 -5.00 -3.02
N GLY A 42 16.29 -6.05 -2.72
CA GLY A 42 15.44 -6.13 -1.52
C GLY A 42 14.00 -5.66 -1.72
N GLU A 43 13.68 -5.01 -2.84
CA GLU A 43 12.32 -4.54 -3.14
C GLU A 43 11.50 -5.58 -3.91
N ILE A 44 10.18 -5.43 -3.85
CA ILE A 44 9.19 -6.28 -4.54
C ILE A 44 8.34 -5.39 -5.44
N SER A 45 8.21 -5.75 -6.71
CA SER A 45 7.33 -5.02 -7.64
C SER A 45 5.88 -5.52 -7.53
N PRO A 46 4.88 -4.67 -7.86
CA PRO A 46 3.48 -5.08 -7.96
C PRO A 46 3.26 -6.29 -8.88
N ALA A 47 3.96 -6.35 -10.02
CA ALA A 47 3.88 -7.48 -10.95
C ALA A 47 4.32 -8.81 -10.32
N MET A 48 5.35 -8.80 -9.45
CA MET A 48 5.77 -10.00 -8.71
C MET A 48 4.68 -10.49 -7.76
N LEU A 49 3.93 -9.57 -7.13
CA LEU A 49 2.80 -9.92 -6.26
C LEU A 49 1.67 -10.56 -7.07
N LYS A 50 1.34 -9.98 -8.23
CA LYS A 50 0.34 -10.53 -9.15
C LYS A 50 0.70 -11.93 -9.63
N ASP A 51 1.97 -12.18 -9.94
CA ASP A 51 2.46 -13.48 -10.42
C ASP A 51 2.21 -14.61 -9.41
N ILE A 52 2.39 -14.34 -8.11
CA ILE A 52 2.06 -15.28 -7.03
C ILE A 52 0.57 -15.20 -6.60
N GLY A 53 -0.24 -14.42 -7.31
CA GLY A 53 -1.67 -14.21 -7.11
C GLY A 53 -2.03 -13.54 -5.79
N ILE A 54 -1.18 -12.62 -5.33
CA ILE A 54 -1.48 -11.65 -4.27
C ILE A 54 -2.00 -10.39 -4.95
N ASN A 55 -3.25 -10.01 -4.64
CA ASN A 55 -3.96 -8.94 -5.34
C ASN A 55 -4.12 -7.66 -4.51
N TRP A 56 -3.61 -7.63 -3.28
CA TRP A 56 -3.70 -6.48 -2.38
C TRP A 56 -2.31 -6.02 -1.92
N VAL A 57 -2.15 -4.73 -1.72
CA VAL A 57 -0.95 -4.16 -1.10
C VAL A 57 -1.30 -2.99 -0.17
N ILE A 58 -0.63 -2.94 0.97
CA ILE A 58 -0.66 -1.79 1.90
C ILE A 58 0.43 -0.81 1.47
N LEU A 59 0.08 0.46 1.31
CA LEU A 59 1.02 1.52 0.92
C LEU A 59 0.85 2.76 1.79
N GLY A 60 1.98 3.38 2.15
CA GLY A 60 1.98 4.57 2.98
C GLY A 60 1.68 4.34 4.47
N HIS A 61 1.87 3.10 4.96
CA HIS A 61 1.75 2.79 6.39
C HIS A 61 2.58 3.76 7.24
N SER A 62 2.08 4.14 8.42
CA SER A 62 2.71 5.15 9.28
C SER A 62 4.15 4.81 9.63
N GLU A 63 4.46 3.53 9.86
CA GLU A 63 5.83 3.04 10.10
C GLU A 63 6.75 3.31 8.90
N ARG A 64 6.26 3.15 7.66
CA ARG A 64 7.04 3.43 6.45
C ARG A 64 7.31 4.93 6.29
N ARG A 65 6.35 5.77 6.67
CA ARG A 65 6.53 7.23 6.70
C ARG A 65 7.51 7.66 7.78
N ALA A 66 7.33 7.20 9.02
CA ALA A 66 8.06 7.68 10.18
C ALA A 66 9.47 7.06 10.32
N ILE A 67 9.62 5.76 10.07
CA ILE A 67 10.89 5.04 10.27
C ILE A 67 11.70 4.99 8.99
N PHE A 68 11.04 4.72 7.85
CA PHE A 68 11.71 4.56 6.55
C PHE A 68 11.70 5.84 5.70
N GLY A 69 11.07 6.92 6.17
CA GLY A 69 11.09 8.22 5.52
C GLY A 69 10.33 8.30 4.20
N GLU A 70 9.32 7.46 3.98
CA GLU A 70 8.55 7.49 2.73
C GLU A 70 7.69 8.76 2.63
N THR A 71 7.96 9.57 1.61
CA THR A 71 7.29 10.85 1.36
C THR A 71 5.92 10.68 0.69
N ASP A 72 5.10 11.72 0.76
CA ASP A 72 3.78 11.76 0.12
C ASP A 72 3.87 11.47 -1.39
N GLN A 73 4.87 12.05 -2.07
CA GLN A 73 5.13 11.83 -3.49
C GLN A 73 5.56 10.40 -3.78
N LEU A 74 6.47 9.82 -2.99
CA LEU A 74 6.90 8.44 -3.18
C LEU A 74 5.71 7.48 -3.02
N ILE A 75 4.85 7.72 -2.03
CA ILE A 75 3.67 6.89 -1.80
C ILE A 75 2.67 7.03 -2.95
N ALA A 76 2.45 8.25 -3.46
CA ALA A 76 1.64 8.48 -4.64
C ALA A 76 2.15 7.71 -5.88
N GLU A 77 3.47 7.74 -6.13
CA GLU A 77 4.10 6.96 -7.20
C GLU A 77 3.88 5.45 -7.04
N LYS A 78 4.02 4.93 -5.80
CA LYS A 78 3.76 3.52 -5.50
C LYS A 78 2.29 3.14 -5.70
N VAL A 79 1.35 3.98 -5.25
CA VAL A 79 -0.09 3.75 -5.40
C VAL A 79 -0.47 3.71 -6.87
N ALA A 80 -0.01 4.71 -7.65
CA ALA A 80 -0.26 4.75 -9.08
C ALA A 80 0.30 3.51 -9.80
N HIS A 81 1.52 3.09 -9.47
CA HIS A 81 2.12 1.90 -10.06
C HIS A 81 1.39 0.60 -9.68
N ALA A 82 1.01 0.44 -8.41
CA ALA A 82 0.29 -0.74 -7.94
C ALA A 82 -1.09 -0.87 -8.63
N LEU A 83 -1.84 0.24 -8.73
CA LEU A 83 -3.13 0.26 -9.43
C LEU A 83 -2.97 0.00 -10.93
N ALA A 84 -1.92 0.56 -11.57
CA ALA A 84 -1.65 0.33 -13.00
C ALA A 84 -1.33 -1.14 -13.32
N GLU A 85 -0.73 -1.87 -12.38
CA GLU A 85 -0.47 -3.31 -12.47
C GLU A 85 -1.66 -4.18 -11.99
N GLY A 86 -2.80 -3.54 -11.67
CA GLY A 86 -4.03 -4.23 -11.29
C GLY A 86 -4.01 -4.88 -9.91
N LEU A 87 -3.25 -4.31 -8.97
CA LEU A 87 -3.43 -4.56 -7.55
C LEU A 87 -4.51 -3.64 -6.98
N LYS A 88 -5.20 -4.13 -5.96
CA LYS A 88 -6.00 -3.31 -5.05
C LYS A 88 -5.11 -2.71 -3.97
N VAL A 89 -5.39 -1.49 -3.54
CA VAL A 89 -4.50 -0.74 -2.64
C VAL A 89 -5.20 -0.34 -1.35
N ILE A 90 -4.60 -0.69 -0.22
CA ILE A 90 -4.92 -0.11 1.09
C ILE A 90 -3.97 1.08 1.29
N ALA A 91 -4.43 2.27 0.93
CA ALA A 91 -3.66 3.51 1.02
C ALA A 91 -3.80 4.13 2.42
N CYS A 92 -2.72 4.16 3.19
CA CYS A 92 -2.71 4.70 4.54
C CYS A 92 -2.34 6.19 4.56
N ILE A 93 -3.13 6.94 5.33
CA ILE A 93 -2.91 8.34 5.70
C ILE A 93 -3.10 8.49 7.21
N GLY A 94 -2.57 9.56 7.77
CA GLY A 94 -2.72 9.90 9.17
C GLY A 94 -1.64 10.86 9.63
N GLU A 95 -1.99 11.61 10.66
CA GLU A 95 -1.10 12.50 11.38
C GLU A 95 -0.33 11.79 12.50
N THR A 96 0.78 12.40 12.92
CA THR A 96 1.49 12.05 14.14
C THR A 96 0.76 12.60 15.38
N LEU A 97 1.11 12.09 16.56
CA LEU A 97 0.55 12.60 17.83
C LEU A 97 0.80 14.11 17.98
N GLN A 98 1.98 14.59 17.61
CA GLN A 98 2.36 16.00 17.68
C GLN A 98 1.53 16.86 16.72
N GLU A 99 1.34 16.41 15.48
CA GLU A 99 0.48 17.10 14.50
C GLU A 99 -0.98 17.13 14.99
N ARG A 100 -1.46 16.05 15.61
CA ARG A 100 -2.80 16.01 16.22
C ARG A 100 -2.95 17.02 17.35
N GLU A 101 -2.00 17.05 18.29
CA GLU A 101 -1.99 17.99 19.41
C GLU A 101 -1.87 19.45 18.96
N ALA A 102 -1.21 19.69 17.82
CA ALA A 102 -1.13 20.99 17.17
C ALA A 102 -2.37 21.34 16.31
N GLY A 103 -3.40 20.50 16.27
CA GLY A 103 -4.62 20.74 15.49
C GLY A 103 -4.43 20.62 13.97
N GLN A 104 -3.43 19.86 13.52
CA GLN A 104 -3.05 19.73 12.09
C GLN A 104 -3.61 18.48 11.41
N THR A 105 -4.43 17.65 12.08
CA THR A 105 -4.97 16.39 11.54
C THR A 105 -5.53 16.53 10.12
N GLU A 106 -6.44 17.50 9.90
CA GLU A 106 -7.05 17.70 8.57
C GLU A 106 -6.03 18.15 7.52
N ALA A 107 -5.13 19.06 7.88
CA ALA A 107 -4.11 19.56 6.96
C ALA A 107 -3.14 18.46 6.52
N VAL A 108 -2.75 17.58 7.44
CA VAL A 108 -1.87 16.44 7.17
C VAL A 108 -2.57 15.39 6.31
N CYS A 109 -3.76 14.96 6.70
CA CYS A 109 -4.55 14.01 5.93
C CYS A 109 -4.85 14.54 4.53
N PHE A 110 -5.23 15.82 4.40
CA PHE A 110 -5.45 16.46 3.10
C PHE A 110 -4.19 16.43 2.23
N ARG A 111 -3.02 16.83 2.76
CA ARG A 111 -1.75 16.81 2.01
C ARG A 111 -1.42 15.41 1.50
N GLN A 112 -1.55 14.40 2.35
CA GLN A 112 -1.26 13.00 2.02
C GLN A 112 -2.24 12.43 0.99
N THR A 113 -3.54 12.64 1.17
CA THR A 113 -4.57 12.19 0.23
C THR A 113 -4.47 12.93 -1.10
N LYS A 114 -4.20 14.24 -1.09
CA LYS A 114 -4.04 15.03 -2.31
C LYS A 114 -2.91 14.51 -3.17
N ALA A 115 -1.76 14.16 -2.58
CA ALA A 115 -0.65 13.60 -3.35
C ALA A 115 -1.05 12.33 -4.11
N ILE A 116 -1.82 11.44 -3.47
CA ILE A 116 -2.36 10.24 -4.12
C ILE A 116 -3.36 10.62 -5.22
N ALA A 117 -4.32 11.51 -4.92
CA ALA A 117 -5.34 11.96 -5.86
C ALA A 117 -4.77 12.67 -7.10
N ASP A 118 -3.64 13.37 -6.97
CA ASP A 118 -2.97 13.99 -8.11
C ASP A 118 -2.32 12.95 -9.04
N ALA A 119 -1.98 11.76 -8.52
CA ALA A 119 -1.30 10.70 -9.27
C ALA A 119 -2.25 9.68 -9.91
N ILE A 120 -3.52 9.60 -9.47
CA ILE A 120 -4.49 8.60 -9.92
C ILE A 120 -5.83 9.24 -10.29
N LYS A 121 -6.54 8.64 -11.24
CA LYS A 121 -7.86 9.13 -11.68
C LYS A 121 -9.02 8.22 -11.27
N ASP A 122 -8.72 6.95 -11.00
CA ASP A 122 -9.70 5.92 -10.68
C ASP A 122 -9.38 5.32 -9.30
N TRP A 123 -10.41 5.24 -8.46
CA TRP A 123 -10.37 4.76 -7.07
C TRP A 123 -11.18 3.46 -6.89
N SER A 124 -11.64 2.84 -7.98
CA SER A 124 -12.57 1.71 -7.94
C SER A 124 -11.92 0.34 -7.70
N ASN A 125 -10.60 0.22 -7.88
CA ASN A 125 -9.86 -1.04 -7.73
C ASN A 125 -9.63 -1.45 -6.26
#